data_AF-A0A428NPC7-F1
#
_entry.id   AF-A0A428NPC7-F1
#
_cell.length_a   1.000
_cell.length_b   1.000
_cell.length_c   1.000
_cell.angle_alpha   90.00
_cell.angle_beta   90.00
_cell.angle_gamma   90.00
#
_symmetry.space_group_name_H-M   'P 1'
#
loop_
_entity.id
_entity.type
_entity.pdbx_description
1 polymer ?
#
loop_
_entity_poly.entity_id
_entity_poly.type
_entity_poly.pdbx_seq_one_letter_code
_entity_poly.pdbx_strand_id
1 'polypeptide(L)'
;MALILPTTPPPNGSSTPAPVDDCIGQVEHSDQCFDNADGCWVKLPEALFSSIMAVEPKVNPMYQTSKSLSDEWLRDALCMSEKTAGIWSKLDIAYMSAICAPNADLGTLKLMNDWNGWVFAFDDPFDEGTFANDPIKAAKEVIHTLATLDDIHPVVSPEDNPLRHTLQSCWMRFSQRSSPALQYRWKCHLTMYCIGVLQQVGVQHRASRLAVEEYMDIRAGCIGVYPCIGLME
;
A
#
# COMPACT_ATOMS: atom_id res chain seq x y z
N MET A 1 38.82 22.77 -7.33
CA MET A 1 38.33 23.40 -6.09
C MET A 1 37.18 22.52 -5.58
N ALA A 2 37.41 21.27 -5.19
CA ALA A 2 38.07 20.78 -3.98
C ALA A 2 37.48 21.38 -2.69
N LEU A 3 36.60 20.63 -2.04
CA LEU A 3 36.47 20.57 -0.58
C LEU A 3 36.08 19.14 -0.21
N ILE A 4 37.09 18.33 0.10
CA ILE A 4 36.95 17.05 0.81
C ILE A 4 36.82 17.43 2.29
N LEU A 5 35.71 17.08 2.92
CA LEU A 5 35.55 17.21 4.38
C LEU A 5 35.97 15.89 5.05
N PRO A 6 36.76 15.95 6.14
CA PRO A 6 37.25 14.77 6.85
C PRO A 6 36.16 14.12 7.71
N THR A 7 36.10 12.80 7.67
CA THR A 7 35.24 11.97 8.53
C THR A 7 35.80 11.93 9.96
N THR A 8 35.08 12.53 10.90
CA THR A 8 35.33 12.35 12.34
C THR A 8 34.63 11.08 12.84
N PRO A 9 35.30 10.19 13.60
CA PRO A 9 34.65 9.05 14.24
C PRO A 9 33.75 9.52 15.40
N PRO A 10 32.66 8.79 15.71
CA PRO A 10 31.75 9.17 16.78
C PRO A 10 32.40 8.99 18.17
N PRO A 11 32.01 9.80 19.17
CA PRO A 11 32.53 9.71 20.53
C PRO A 11 31.97 8.48 21.27
N ASN A 12 32.83 7.83 22.06
CA ASN A 12 32.43 6.80 23.02
C ASN A 12 31.56 7.41 24.13
N GLY A 13 30.25 7.20 24.05
CA GLY A 13 29.27 7.59 25.06
C GLY A 13 28.92 6.43 25.99
N SER A 14 29.20 6.61 27.27
CA SER A 14 28.85 5.71 28.38
C SER A 14 27.34 5.47 28.46
N SER A 15 26.95 4.20 28.60
CA SER A 15 25.58 3.76 28.82
C SER A 15 25.10 4.07 30.24
N THR A 16 24.10 4.95 30.35
CA THR A 16 23.17 4.98 31.49
C THR A 16 21.81 4.49 30.98
N PRO A 17 21.13 3.53 31.65
CA PRO A 17 19.86 3.03 31.16
C PRO A 17 18.74 4.05 31.41
N ALA A 18 17.98 4.35 30.36
CA ALA A 18 16.70 5.05 30.47
C ALA A 18 15.61 4.08 30.97
N PRO A 19 14.53 4.58 31.61
CA PRO A 19 13.49 3.73 32.17
C PRO A 19 12.66 3.06 31.08
N VAL A 20 12.29 1.81 31.34
CA VAL A 20 11.50 0.94 30.46
C VAL A 20 10.03 1.40 30.50
N ASP A 21 9.45 1.73 29.35
CA ASP A 21 8.03 2.06 29.22
C ASP A 21 7.26 0.80 28.80
N ASP A 22 6.34 0.37 29.66
CA ASP A 22 5.81 -1.00 29.77
C ASP A 22 4.61 -1.28 28.82
N CYS A 23 4.55 -0.62 27.66
CA CYS A 23 3.34 -0.61 26.80
C CYS A 23 3.45 -1.35 25.46
N ILE A 24 4.57 -2.03 25.18
CA ILE A 24 4.67 -2.96 24.04
C ILE A 24 4.73 -4.37 24.63
N GLY A 25 3.65 -5.14 24.47
CA GLY A 25 3.58 -6.52 24.94
C GLY A 25 4.83 -7.29 24.53
N GLN A 26 5.50 -7.92 25.50
CA GLN A 26 6.65 -8.76 25.25
C GLN A 26 6.26 -9.86 24.27
N VAL A 27 6.78 -9.80 23.05
CA VAL A 27 6.73 -10.92 22.12
C VAL A 27 7.75 -11.93 22.65
N GLU A 28 7.27 -12.95 23.35
CA GLU A 28 8.11 -14.09 23.73
C GLU A 28 8.68 -14.70 22.44
N HIS A 29 9.98 -14.54 22.23
CA HIS A 29 10.74 -15.24 21.20
C HIS A 29 10.82 -16.71 21.63
N SER A 30 9.79 -17.50 21.31
CA SER A 30 9.95 -18.95 21.33
C SER A 30 10.80 -19.31 20.12
N ASP A 31 12.07 -19.63 20.34
CA ASP A 31 12.93 -20.34 19.38
C ASP A 31 12.43 -21.78 19.22
N GLN A 32 11.18 -21.93 18.78
CA GLN A 32 10.72 -23.18 18.23
C GLN A 32 11.37 -23.32 16.87
N CYS A 33 12.47 -24.08 16.85
CA CYS A 33 13.05 -24.60 15.63
C CYS A 33 11.91 -25.25 14.84
N PHE A 34 11.61 -24.73 13.64
CA PHE A 34 10.64 -25.31 12.72
C PHE A 34 11.23 -26.60 12.12
N ASP A 35 11.48 -27.59 12.97
CA ASP A 35 11.77 -28.96 12.57
C ASP A 35 10.43 -29.57 12.14
N ASN A 36 10.07 -29.36 10.88
CA ASN A 36 9.35 -30.29 9.99
C ASN A 36 8.60 -29.54 8.88
N ALA A 37 9.25 -29.39 7.72
CA ALA A 37 8.58 -29.37 6.43
C ALA A 37 9.62 -29.61 5.33
N ASP A 38 9.46 -30.69 4.56
CA ASP A 38 10.18 -30.90 3.30
C ASP A 38 9.98 -29.66 2.40
N GLY A 39 10.98 -28.79 2.33
CA GLY A 39 10.90 -27.52 1.62
C GLY A 39 12.23 -26.76 1.60
N CYS A 40 12.44 -25.95 0.56
CA CYS A 40 13.56 -25.00 0.51
C CYS A 40 13.15 -23.72 1.22
N TRP A 41 13.78 -23.40 2.33
CA TRP A 41 13.50 -22.21 3.13
C TRP A 41 14.62 -21.18 3.00
N VAL A 42 14.26 -19.91 2.93
CA VAL A 42 15.20 -18.79 2.96
C VAL A 42 14.97 -18.03 4.26
N LYS A 43 15.95 -18.04 5.19
CA LYS A 43 15.93 -17.17 6.37
C LYS A 43 16.36 -15.77 5.96
N LEU A 44 15.48 -14.79 6.09
CA LEU A 44 15.85 -13.39 5.91
C LEU A 44 16.86 -12.98 7.00
N PRO A 45 17.91 -12.21 6.68
CA PRO A 45 18.86 -11.74 7.68
C PRO A 45 18.16 -10.87 8.73
N GLU A 46 18.49 -11.04 10.01
CA GLU A 46 17.94 -10.21 11.09
C GLU A 46 18.29 -8.72 10.93
N ALA A 47 19.38 -8.43 10.22
CA ALA A 47 19.82 -7.08 9.89
C ALA A 47 19.23 -6.53 8.56
N LEU A 48 18.20 -7.16 7.97
CA LEU A 48 17.61 -6.70 6.70
C LEU A 48 17.16 -5.23 6.76
N PHE A 49 16.71 -4.77 7.93
CA PHE A 49 16.22 -3.41 8.16
C PHE A 49 17.18 -2.58 9.03
N SER A 50 18.49 -2.72 8.86
CA SER A 50 19.52 -2.06 9.67
C SER A 50 19.94 -0.65 9.21
N SER A 51 19.21 -0.06 8.25
CA SER A 51 19.55 1.22 7.62
C SER A 51 18.41 2.24 7.71
N ILE A 52 18.02 2.91 6.62
CA ILE A 52 16.96 3.92 6.60
C ILE A 52 15.60 3.44 7.15
N MET A 53 15.37 2.11 7.20
CA MET A 53 14.16 1.50 7.75
C MET A 53 14.30 1.04 9.21
N ALA A 54 15.42 1.35 9.88
CA ALA A 54 15.66 1.03 11.29
C ALA A 54 15.05 2.06 12.26
N VAL A 55 14.66 3.23 11.76
CA VAL A 55 14.12 4.30 12.59
C VAL A 55 12.67 3.98 12.91
N GLU A 56 12.33 3.97 14.20
CA GLU A 56 10.96 3.81 14.65
C GLU A 56 10.07 4.89 14.00
N PRO A 57 9.02 4.50 13.26
CA PRO A 57 8.21 5.47 12.55
C PRO A 57 7.40 6.31 13.54
N LYS A 58 7.29 7.61 13.27
CA LYS A 58 6.28 8.43 13.94
C LYS A 58 4.90 7.95 13.47
N VAL A 59 4.04 7.56 14.40
CA VAL A 59 2.67 7.15 14.09
C VAL A 59 1.73 8.35 14.19
N ASN A 60 0.81 8.51 13.24
CA ASN A 60 -0.23 9.53 13.31
C ASN A 60 -1.13 9.32 14.55
N PRO A 61 -1.34 10.32 15.42
CA PRO A 61 -2.20 10.22 16.61
C PRO A 61 -3.65 9.82 16.32
N MET A 62 -4.13 10.02 15.10
CA MET A 62 -5.49 9.68 14.68
C MET A 62 -5.62 8.26 14.12
N TYR A 63 -4.56 7.44 14.16
CA TYR A 63 -4.49 6.09 13.60
C TYR A 63 -5.70 5.24 13.99
N GLN A 64 -5.98 5.05 15.27
CA GLN A 64 -7.06 4.18 15.78
C GLN A 64 -8.43 4.65 15.31
N THR A 65 -8.68 5.96 15.36
CA THR A 65 -9.93 6.54 14.87
C THR A 65 -10.08 6.34 13.37
N SER A 66 -9.01 6.58 12.60
CA SER A 66 -9.02 6.38 11.14
C SER A 66 -9.19 4.91 10.76
N LYS A 67 -8.62 3.99 11.55
CA LYS A 67 -8.74 2.55 11.38
C LYS A 67 -10.18 2.10 11.52
N SER A 68 -10.83 2.43 12.64
CA SER A 68 -12.22 2.03 12.88
C SER A 68 -13.14 2.53 11.78
N LEU A 69 -12.99 3.80 11.37
CA LEU A 69 -13.81 4.41 10.32
C LEU A 69 -13.56 3.80 8.92
N SER A 70 -12.34 3.38 8.63
CA SER A 70 -11.99 2.77 7.33
C SER A 70 -12.31 1.29 7.28
N ASP A 71 -12.05 0.52 8.34
CA ASP A 71 -12.42 -0.90 8.42
C ASP A 71 -13.93 -1.07 8.26
N GLU A 72 -14.73 -0.26 8.96
CA GLU A 72 -16.19 -0.26 8.84
C GLU A 72 -16.64 0.10 7.42
N TRP A 73 -16.12 1.19 6.86
CA TRP A 73 -16.51 1.65 5.53
C TRP A 73 -16.08 0.68 4.42
N LEU A 74 -14.86 0.14 4.48
CA LEU A 74 -14.34 -0.81 3.49
C LEU A 74 -15.12 -2.13 3.52
N ARG A 75 -15.51 -2.61 4.70
CA ARG A 75 -16.36 -3.80 4.81
C ARG A 75 -17.62 -3.64 3.97
N ASP A 76 -18.29 -2.49 4.10
CA ASP A 76 -19.56 -2.24 3.43
C ASP A 76 -19.34 -1.92 1.94
N ALA A 77 -18.39 -1.04 1.61
CA ALA A 77 -18.09 -0.58 0.25
C ALA A 77 -17.58 -1.69 -0.68
N LEU A 78 -16.84 -2.66 -0.13
CA LEU A 78 -16.33 -3.83 -0.86
C LEU A 78 -17.20 -5.08 -0.67
N CYS A 79 -18.34 -4.96 0.00
CA CYS A 79 -19.29 -6.05 0.28
C CYS A 79 -18.59 -7.28 0.90
N MET A 80 -17.72 -7.05 1.88
CA MET A 80 -16.92 -8.10 2.51
C MET A 80 -17.76 -9.02 3.38
N SER A 81 -17.42 -10.31 3.35
CA SER A 81 -17.87 -11.24 4.38
C SER A 81 -17.22 -10.89 5.73
N GLU A 82 -17.86 -11.26 6.84
CA GLU A 82 -17.27 -11.14 8.20
C GLU A 82 -15.88 -11.78 8.30
N LYS A 83 -15.67 -12.90 7.63
CA LYS A 83 -14.36 -13.57 7.57
C LYS A 83 -13.31 -12.68 6.89
N THR A 84 -13.64 -12.12 5.73
CA THR A 84 -12.74 -11.24 4.97
C THR A 84 -12.45 -9.97 5.77
N ALA A 85 -13.47 -9.33 6.34
CA ALA A 85 -13.32 -8.15 7.18
C ALA A 85 -12.42 -8.42 8.40
N GLY A 86 -12.55 -9.60 9.03
CA GLY A 86 -11.68 -10.02 10.13
C GLY A 86 -10.21 -10.23 9.73
N ILE A 87 -9.94 -10.65 8.49
CA ILE A 87 -8.56 -10.73 7.94
C ILE A 87 -8.02 -9.33 7.68
N TRP A 88 -8.82 -8.49 7.02
CA TRP A 88 -8.45 -7.12 6.66
C TRP A 88 -8.18 -6.23 7.88
N SER A 89 -8.96 -6.38 8.94
CA SER A 89 -8.72 -5.65 10.18
C SER A 89 -7.34 -5.99 10.78
N LYS A 90 -6.84 -7.23 10.58
CA LYS A 90 -5.49 -7.65 11.01
C LYS A 90 -4.37 -7.24 10.05
N LEU A 91 -4.66 -7.08 8.75
CA LEU A 91 -3.71 -6.54 7.77
C LEU A 91 -3.27 -5.11 8.13
N ASP A 92 -4.19 -4.38 8.77
CA ASP A 92 -3.94 -3.07 9.35
C ASP A 92 -3.36 -2.02 8.38
N ILE A 93 -4.10 -1.84 7.30
CA ILE A 93 -3.86 -0.82 6.27
C ILE A 93 -3.78 0.59 6.89
N ALA A 94 -4.50 0.82 7.98
CA ALA A 94 -4.50 2.10 8.68
C ALA A 94 -3.16 2.40 9.36
N TYR A 95 -2.48 1.40 9.92
CA TYR A 95 -1.14 1.58 10.46
C TYR A 95 -0.16 1.99 9.37
N MET A 96 -0.20 1.32 8.21
CA MET A 96 0.64 1.67 7.05
C MET A 96 0.45 3.14 6.64
N SER A 97 -0.79 3.62 6.52
CA SER A 97 -1.04 5.02 6.18
C SER A 97 -0.60 5.98 7.29
N ALA A 98 -0.76 5.59 8.57
CA ALA A 98 -0.42 6.42 9.72
C ALA A 98 1.08 6.69 9.85
N ILE A 99 1.93 5.73 9.46
CA ILE A 99 3.39 5.91 9.45
C ILE A 99 3.88 6.66 8.20
N CYS A 100 3.16 6.56 7.08
CA CYS A 100 3.45 7.31 5.86
C CYS A 100 3.07 8.80 5.99
N ALA A 101 1.97 9.10 6.67
CA ALA A 101 1.44 10.46 6.82
C ALA A 101 1.23 10.84 8.32
N PRO A 102 2.31 10.95 9.11
CA PRO A 102 2.23 11.11 10.57
C PRO A 102 1.60 12.41 11.05
N ASN A 103 1.45 13.39 10.16
CA ASN A 103 0.90 14.72 10.47
C ASN A 103 -0.40 15.02 9.72
N ALA A 104 -0.94 14.08 8.95
CA ALA A 104 -2.19 14.28 8.20
C ALA A 104 -3.39 14.44 9.14
N ASP A 105 -4.38 15.22 8.73
CA ASP A 105 -5.67 15.26 9.41
C ASP A 105 -6.43 13.94 9.23
N LEU A 106 -7.44 13.73 10.07
CA LEU A 106 -8.25 12.52 10.07
C LEU A 106 -8.89 12.22 8.71
N GLY A 107 -9.36 13.25 7.99
CA GLY A 107 -10.02 13.04 6.71
C GLY A 107 -9.05 12.61 5.61
N THR A 108 -7.83 13.17 5.59
CA THR A 108 -6.77 12.73 4.67
C THR A 108 -6.32 11.32 5.02
N LEU A 109 -6.09 11.04 6.30
CA LEU A 109 -5.67 9.71 6.74
C LEU A 109 -6.73 8.64 6.40
N LYS A 110 -8.02 8.94 6.64
CA LYS A 110 -9.11 8.04 6.24
C LYS A 110 -9.16 7.84 4.71
N LEU A 111 -8.98 8.90 3.92
CA LEU A 111 -8.94 8.78 2.45
C LEU A 111 -7.78 7.87 2.00
N MET A 112 -6.60 8.01 2.61
CA MET A 112 -5.45 7.13 2.32
C MET A 112 -5.76 5.68 2.69
N ASN A 113 -6.34 5.42 3.86
CA ASN A 113 -6.73 4.07 4.28
C ASN A 113 -7.72 3.43 3.30
N ASP A 114 -8.76 4.17 2.92
CA ASP A 114 -9.81 3.71 2.02
C ASP A 114 -9.27 3.43 0.61
N TRP A 115 -8.39 4.31 0.10
CA TRP A 115 -7.76 4.12 -1.20
C TRP A 115 -6.76 2.97 -1.19
N ASN A 116 -5.96 2.81 -0.12
CA ASN A 116 -5.07 1.65 0.03
C ASN A 116 -5.89 0.35 0.12
N GLY A 117 -7.02 0.35 0.82
CA GLY A 117 -7.98 -0.75 0.81
C GLY A 117 -8.45 -1.09 -0.60
N TRP A 118 -8.78 -0.07 -1.41
CA TRP A 118 -9.10 -0.29 -2.82
C TRP A 118 -7.95 -0.93 -3.59
N VAL A 119 -6.70 -0.47 -3.43
CA VAL A 119 -5.53 -1.05 -4.11
C VAL A 119 -5.38 -2.54 -3.81
N PHE A 120 -5.45 -2.93 -2.52
CA PHE A 120 -5.35 -4.35 -2.16
C PHE A 120 -6.46 -5.20 -2.81
N ALA A 121 -7.71 -4.74 -2.76
CA ALA A 121 -8.82 -5.47 -3.40
C ALA A 121 -8.73 -5.45 -4.94
N PHE A 122 -8.12 -4.42 -5.52
CA PHE A 122 -7.96 -4.28 -6.96
C PHE A 122 -6.83 -5.16 -7.50
N ASP A 123 -5.70 -5.30 -6.80
CA ASP A 123 -4.53 -6.07 -7.26
C ASP A 123 -4.77 -7.59 -7.22
N ASP A 124 -5.42 -8.12 -6.18
CA ASP A 124 -5.60 -9.58 -5.97
C ASP A 124 -6.13 -10.31 -7.23
N PRO A 125 -7.16 -9.81 -7.95
CA PRO A 125 -7.64 -10.44 -9.18
C PRO A 125 -6.65 -10.47 -10.35
N PHE A 126 -5.66 -9.57 -10.39
CA PHE A 126 -4.61 -9.51 -11.41
C PHE A 126 -3.41 -10.41 -11.06
N ASP A 127 -3.13 -10.60 -9.78
CA ASP A 127 -2.05 -11.46 -9.29
C ASP A 127 -2.46 -12.94 -9.33
N GLU A 128 -3.55 -13.29 -8.65
CA GLU A 128 -3.95 -14.69 -8.41
C GLU A 128 -5.34 -15.03 -8.96
N GLY A 129 -6.06 -14.04 -9.47
CA GLY A 129 -7.46 -14.20 -9.85
C GLY A 129 -7.73 -14.30 -11.35
N THR A 130 -8.95 -13.90 -11.71
CA THR A 130 -9.50 -14.15 -13.06
C THR A 130 -8.86 -13.31 -14.16
N PHE A 131 -8.07 -12.29 -13.82
CA PHE A 131 -7.37 -11.45 -14.80
C PHE A 131 -5.92 -11.90 -15.02
N ALA A 132 -5.37 -12.69 -14.10
CA ALA A 132 -3.97 -13.10 -14.12
C ALA A 132 -3.55 -13.75 -15.45
N ASN A 133 -4.44 -14.53 -16.06
CA ASN A 133 -4.17 -15.26 -17.31
C ASN A 133 -4.94 -14.71 -18.52
N ASP A 134 -5.58 -13.55 -18.40
CA ASP A 134 -6.42 -12.99 -19.47
C ASP A 134 -6.14 -11.48 -19.65
N PRO A 135 -5.09 -11.12 -20.44
CA PRO A 135 -4.71 -9.73 -20.66
C PRO A 135 -5.82 -8.88 -21.28
N ILE A 136 -6.70 -9.47 -22.09
CA ILE A 136 -7.79 -8.74 -22.74
C ILE A 136 -8.85 -8.38 -21.70
N LYS A 137 -9.20 -9.33 -20.83
CA LYS A 137 -10.14 -9.09 -19.74
C LYS A 137 -9.55 -8.12 -18.70
N ALA A 138 -8.26 -8.26 -18.37
CA ALA A 138 -7.54 -7.33 -17.50
C ALA A 138 -7.57 -5.89 -18.05
N ALA A 139 -7.27 -5.71 -19.34
CA ALA A 139 -7.30 -4.39 -19.97
C ALA A 139 -8.71 -3.78 -19.97
N LYS A 140 -9.75 -4.57 -20.22
CA LYS A 140 -11.15 -4.11 -20.11
C LYS A 140 -11.49 -3.66 -18.69
N GLU A 141 -11.03 -4.38 -17.67
CA GLU A 141 -11.28 -3.99 -16.28
C GLU A 141 -10.61 -2.65 -15.94
N VAL A 142 -9.35 -2.47 -16.34
CA VAL A 142 -8.61 -1.21 -16.17
C VAL A 142 -9.33 -0.04 -16.85
N ILE A 143 -9.77 -0.22 -18.10
CA ILE A 143 -10.46 0.83 -18.86
C ILE A 143 -11.75 1.26 -18.14
N HIS A 144 -12.59 0.30 -17.73
CA HIS A 144 -13.84 0.63 -17.04
C HIS A 144 -13.61 1.23 -15.65
N THR A 145 -12.56 0.82 -14.97
CA THR A 145 -12.17 1.35 -13.66
C THR A 145 -11.71 2.80 -13.77
N LEU A 146 -10.83 3.13 -14.73
CA LEU A 146 -10.36 4.50 -14.92
C LEU A 146 -11.48 5.44 -15.39
N ALA A 147 -12.46 4.94 -16.15
CA ALA A 147 -13.61 5.74 -16.58
C ALA A 147 -14.46 6.28 -15.42
N THR A 148 -14.43 5.66 -14.23
CA THR A 148 -15.20 6.14 -13.07
C THR A 148 -14.64 7.43 -12.46
N LEU A 149 -13.48 7.87 -12.92
CA LEU A 149 -12.83 9.11 -12.48
C LEU A 149 -13.29 10.33 -13.27
N ASP A 150 -14.11 10.15 -14.32
CA ASP A 150 -14.71 11.25 -15.06
C ASP A 150 -15.86 11.86 -14.26
N ASP A 151 -15.92 13.19 -14.18
CA ASP A 151 -16.90 13.91 -13.35
C ASP A 151 -18.35 13.74 -13.84
N ILE A 152 -18.52 13.27 -15.08
CA ILE A 152 -19.83 12.96 -15.68
C ILE A 152 -20.21 11.49 -15.55
N HIS A 153 -19.32 10.63 -15.02
CA HIS A 153 -19.62 9.22 -14.84
C HIS A 153 -20.72 9.06 -13.79
N PRO A 154 -21.75 8.22 -14.03
CA PRO A 154 -22.79 7.98 -13.03
C PRO A 154 -22.20 7.39 -11.75
N VAL A 155 -22.87 7.64 -10.61
CA VAL A 155 -22.48 7.02 -9.35
C VAL A 155 -22.66 5.52 -9.45
N VAL A 156 -21.59 4.78 -9.14
CA VAL A 156 -21.57 3.32 -9.12
C VAL A 156 -22.07 2.85 -7.76
N SER A 157 -23.05 1.95 -7.74
CA SER A 157 -23.50 1.32 -6.49
C SER A 157 -22.49 0.23 -6.04
N PRO A 158 -22.29 0.04 -4.72
CA PRO A 158 -21.43 -1.03 -4.23
C PRO A 158 -21.95 -2.41 -4.60
N GLU A 159 -23.27 -2.60 -4.73
CA GLU A 159 -23.88 -3.86 -5.17
C GLU A 159 -23.58 -4.19 -6.63
N ASP A 160 -23.52 -3.18 -7.50
CA ASP A 160 -23.22 -3.35 -8.93
C ASP A 160 -21.73 -3.64 -9.17
N ASN A 161 -20.85 -2.84 -8.54
CA ASN A 161 -19.41 -3.05 -8.61
C ASN A 161 -18.69 -2.44 -7.39
N PRO A 162 -18.37 -3.26 -6.37
CA PRO A 162 -17.78 -2.77 -5.13
C PRO A 162 -16.43 -2.06 -5.33
N LEU A 163 -15.58 -2.58 -6.23
CA LEU A 163 -14.27 -2.00 -6.53
C LEU A 163 -14.39 -0.61 -7.15
N ARG A 164 -15.21 -0.46 -8.19
CA ARG A 164 -15.40 0.82 -8.87
C ARG A 164 -16.14 1.83 -8.01
N HIS A 165 -17.10 1.39 -7.21
CA HIS A 165 -17.74 2.21 -6.17
C HIS A 165 -16.69 2.80 -5.21
N THR A 166 -15.81 1.94 -4.70
CA THR A 166 -14.77 2.32 -3.73
C THR A 166 -13.79 3.33 -4.33
N LEU A 167 -13.30 3.10 -5.55
CA LEU A 167 -12.42 4.05 -6.25
C LEU A 167 -13.11 5.39 -6.53
N GLN A 168 -14.35 5.35 -7.03
CA GLN A 168 -15.11 6.55 -7.35
C GLN A 168 -15.35 7.39 -6.10
N SER A 169 -15.68 6.76 -4.96
CA SER A 169 -15.80 7.44 -3.66
C SER A 169 -14.49 8.10 -3.23
N CYS A 170 -13.34 7.42 -3.41
CA CYS A 170 -12.03 8.00 -3.13
C CYS A 170 -11.76 9.22 -4.04
N TRP A 171 -12.03 9.11 -5.34
CA TRP A 171 -11.89 10.21 -6.29
C TRP A 171 -12.74 11.43 -5.91
N MET A 172 -14.02 11.24 -5.61
CA MET A 172 -14.93 12.34 -5.23
C MET A 172 -14.46 13.06 -3.94
N ARG A 173 -13.93 12.32 -2.96
CA ARG A 173 -13.41 12.90 -1.72
C ARG A 173 -12.06 13.59 -1.93
N PHE A 174 -11.21 13.02 -2.78
CA PHE A 174 -9.93 13.61 -3.14
C PHE A 174 -10.11 14.91 -3.91
N SER A 175 -11.00 14.95 -4.90
CA SER A 175 -11.23 16.13 -5.76
C SER A 175 -11.76 17.33 -4.97
N GLN A 176 -12.57 17.10 -3.93
CA GLN A 176 -13.04 18.16 -3.02
C GLN A 176 -11.92 18.83 -2.21
N ARG A 177 -10.76 18.18 -2.09
CA ARG A 177 -9.66 18.61 -1.21
C ARG A 177 -8.38 18.98 -1.96
N SER A 178 -8.35 18.79 -3.27
CA SER A 178 -7.14 18.94 -4.09
C SER A 178 -7.33 20.00 -5.17
N SER A 179 -6.23 20.65 -5.54
CA SER A 179 -6.23 21.58 -6.68
C SER A 179 -6.40 20.81 -8.01
N PRO A 180 -6.91 21.45 -9.07
CA PRO A 180 -7.00 20.80 -10.39
C PRO A 180 -5.67 20.22 -10.91
N ALA A 181 -4.54 20.84 -10.56
CA ALA A 181 -3.21 20.35 -10.93
C ALA A 181 -2.85 19.05 -10.18
N LEU A 182 -3.17 18.97 -8.89
CA LEU A 182 -2.96 17.77 -8.08
C LEU A 182 -3.91 16.64 -8.50
N GLN A 183 -5.16 16.97 -8.81
CA GLN A 183 -6.14 16.05 -9.41
C GLN A 183 -5.63 15.39 -10.69
N TYR A 184 -5.13 16.21 -11.62
CA TYR A 184 -4.55 15.72 -12.88
C TYR A 184 -3.37 14.78 -12.64
N ARG A 185 -2.43 15.19 -11.78
CA ARG A 185 -1.26 14.38 -11.44
C ARG A 185 -1.63 13.05 -10.80
N TRP A 186 -2.58 13.04 -9.87
CA TRP A 186 -3.05 11.82 -9.24
C TRP A 186 -3.69 10.87 -10.25
N LYS A 187 -4.54 11.37 -11.17
CA LYS A 187 -5.08 10.57 -12.28
C LYS A 187 -3.98 9.98 -13.18
N CYS A 188 -2.95 10.76 -13.51
CA CYS A 188 -1.79 10.27 -14.26
C CYS A 188 -1.04 9.16 -13.49
N HIS A 189 -0.81 9.35 -12.20
CA HIS A 189 -0.15 8.35 -11.36
C HIS A 189 -0.97 7.05 -11.27
N LEU A 190 -2.28 7.15 -11.11
CA LEU A 190 -3.18 6.00 -11.08
C LEU A 190 -3.20 5.26 -12.42
N THR A 191 -3.17 6.01 -13.53
CA THR A 191 -3.06 5.44 -14.88
C THR A 191 -1.74 4.70 -15.07
N MET A 192 -0.62 5.28 -14.61
CA MET A 192 0.69 4.61 -14.64
C MET A 192 0.68 3.30 -13.83
N TYR A 193 0.06 3.31 -12.66
CA TYR A 193 -0.12 2.10 -11.85
C TYR A 193 -0.91 1.02 -12.60
N CYS A 194 -2.09 1.36 -13.14
CA CYS A 194 -2.89 0.39 -13.90
C CYS A 194 -2.15 -0.15 -15.14
N ILE A 195 -1.36 0.68 -15.83
CA ILE A 195 -0.51 0.23 -16.95
C ILE A 195 0.55 -0.76 -16.43
N GLY A 196 1.20 -0.46 -15.31
CA GLY A 196 2.16 -1.36 -14.67
C GLY A 196 1.55 -2.72 -14.32
N VAL A 197 0.34 -2.74 -13.77
CA VAL A 197 -0.41 -3.99 -13.49
C VAL A 197 -0.66 -4.79 -14.76
N LEU A 198 -1.05 -4.14 -15.87
CA LEU A 198 -1.22 -4.84 -17.16
C LEU A 198 0.10 -5.37 -17.73
N GLN A 199 1.20 -4.63 -17.55
CA GLN A 199 2.54 -5.12 -17.91
C GLN A 199 2.91 -6.37 -17.11
N GLN A 200 2.62 -6.38 -15.80
CA GLN A 200 2.82 -7.54 -14.93
C GLN A 200 2.03 -8.77 -15.42
N VAL A 201 0.74 -8.61 -15.71
CA VAL A 201 -0.11 -9.68 -16.28
C VAL A 201 0.49 -10.23 -17.59
N GLY A 202 1.07 -9.35 -18.42
CA GLY A 202 1.71 -9.73 -19.68
C GLY A 202 3.01 -10.53 -19.54
N VAL A 203 3.64 -10.53 -18.36
CA VAL A 203 4.93 -11.20 -18.11
C VAL A 203 4.84 -12.37 -17.13
N GLN A 204 3.88 -12.39 -16.21
CA GLN A 204 3.85 -13.35 -15.09
C GLN A 204 3.71 -14.81 -15.50
N HIS A 205 3.23 -15.09 -16.72
CA HIS A 205 3.13 -16.44 -17.28
C HIS A 205 4.14 -16.74 -18.39
N ARG A 206 5.12 -15.86 -18.62
CA ARG A 206 6.20 -16.14 -19.56
C ARG A 206 7.13 -17.20 -18.96
N ALA A 207 7.55 -18.15 -19.79
CA ALA A 207 8.50 -19.20 -19.39
C ALA A 207 9.92 -18.66 -19.13
N SER A 208 10.23 -17.43 -19.55
CA SER A 208 11.54 -16.78 -19.41
C SER A 208 11.58 -15.84 -18.21
N ARG A 209 12.69 -15.86 -17.48
CA ARG A 209 12.98 -14.86 -16.44
C ARG A 209 13.30 -13.52 -17.08
N LEU A 210 12.76 -12.44 -16.50
CA LEU A 210 13.07 -11.07 -16.91
C LEU A 210 14.50 -10.70 -16.53
N ALA A 211 15.07 -9.74 -17.26
CA ALA A 211 16.26 -9.04 -16.80
C ALA A 211 15.94 -8.23 -15.53
N VAL A 212 16.95 -7.94 -14.70
CA VAL A 212 16.74 -7.18 -13.45
C VAL A 212 16.17 -5.80 -13.76
N GLU A 213 16.69 -5.14 -14.79
CA GLU A 213 16.26 -3.81 -15.21
C GLU A 213 14.79 -3.81 -15.64
N GLU A 214 14.40 -4.79 -16.47
CA GLU A 214 13.02 -4.95 -16.92
C GLU A 214 12.06 -5.22 -15.75
N TYR A 215 12.48 -6.07 -14.79
CA TYR A 215 11.71 -6.31 -13.58
C TYR A 215 11.55 -5.04 -12.74
N MET A 216 12.63 -4.27 -12.55
CA MET A 216 12.60 -3.05 -11.75
C MET A 216 11.69 -1.99 -12.38
N ASP A 217 11.70 -1.83 -13.70
CA ASP A 217 10.83 -0.90 -14.42
C ASP A 217 9.35 -1.28 -14.27
N ILE A 218 9.01 -2.56 -14.47
CA ILE A 218 7.64 -3.06 -14.28
C ILE A 218 7.22 -2.87 -12.83
N ARG A 219 8.08 -3.25 -11.88
CA ARG A 219 7.74 -3.19 -10.46
C ARG A 219 7.57 -1.77 -9.96
N ALA A 220 8.41 -0.83 -10.39
CA ALA A 220 8.23 0.59 -10.07
C ALA A 220 6.88 1.14 -10.55
N GLY A 221 6.37 0.64 -11.68
CA GLY A 221 5.04 0.98 -12.18
C GLY A 221 3.90 0.32 -11.39
N CYS A 222 4.00 -0.98 -11.09
CA CYS A 222 2.87 -1.75 -10.56
C CYS A 222 2.72 -1.75 -9.02
N ILE A 223 3.67 -1.20 -8.25
CA ILE A 223 3.59 -1.19 -6.77
C ILE A 223 2.64 -0.15 -6.17
N GLY A 224 1.98 0.68 -6.99
CA GLY A 224 0.99 1.66 -6.50
C GLY A 224 1.57 2.85 -5.71
N VAL A 225 2.90 3.01 -5.62
CA VAL A 225 3.53 4.07 -4.81
C VAL A 225 3.27 5.49 -5.34
N TYR A 226 3.24 5.70 -6.66
CA TYR A 226 3.04 7.04 -7.22
C TYR A 226 1.69 7.67 -6.84
N PRO A 227 0.55 6.96 -6.94
CA PRO A 227 -0.71 7.46 -6.40
C PRO A 227 -0.68 7.78 -4.90
N CYS A 228 0.02 6.97 -4.08
CA CYS A 228 0.19 7.25 -2.64
C CYS A 228 0.82 8.63 -2.42
N ILE A 229 1.87 8.96 -3.18
CA ILE A 229 2.56 10.25 -3.09
C ILE A 229 1.59 11.40 -3.36
N GLY A 230 0.72 11.25 -4.37
CA GLY A 230 -0.29 12.26 -4.68
C GLY A 230 -1.35 12.45 -3.60
N LEU A 231 -1.60 11.45 -2.75
CA LEU A 231 -2.52 11.56 -1.60
C LEU A 231 -1.87 12.23 -0.37
N MET A 232 -0.53 12.30 -0.33
CA MET A 232 0.24 12.86 0.79
C MET A 232 0.54 14.36 0.64
N GLU A 233 0.26 14.94 -0.53
CA GLU A 233 0.45 16.37 -0.83
C GLU A 233 -0.77 17.23 -0.47
#